data_AF-A0A3D5N3T7-F1
#
_entry.id   AF-A0A3D5N3T7-F1
#
_cell.length_a   1.000
_cell.length_b   1.000
_cell.length_c   1.000
_cell.angle_alpha   90.00
_cell.angle_beta   90.00
_cell.angle_gamma   90.00
#
_symmetry.space_group_name_H-M   'P 1'
#
loop_
_entity.id
_entity.type
_entity.pdbx_description
1 polymer ?
#
loop_
_entity_poly.entity_id
_entity_poly.type
_entity_poly.pdbx_seq_one_letter_code
_entity_poly.pdbx_strand_id
1 'polypeptide(L)'
;MRLSKSHLLTGLHYLIPLVVLLTCIFLRWQDVPFVDQLRLSVFDTYQRISPRTYEDVGVRIVDIDERSLEELGQWPWPRTRLAGLLYRLRSAGTQVVGFDIVFAEPDRTSPARVVNDWPSGRDTDKIKALADNLPDHDALFAQFIRGTGQVVTAIQLTTKKIDELPRQIGNFSVAGEAGRTLSDFIPVLPGAAKNLDAIEDAASG
;
A
#
# COMPACT_ATOMS: atom_id res chain seq x y z
N MET A 1 -50.79 -41.95 -22.64
CA MET A 1 -50.04 -41.12 -23.61
C MET A 1 -48.58 -41.56 -23.58
N ARG A 2 -48.17 -42.48 -24.47
CA ARG A 2 -46.77 -42.97 -24.54
C ARG A 2 -45.94 -41.90 -25.25
N LEU A 3 -45.24 -41.06 -24.49
CA LEU A 3 -44.18 -40.21 -25.05
C LEU A 3 -43.19 -41.13 -25.77
N SER A 4 -43.06 -40.97 -27.09
CA SER A 4 -42.11 -41.72 -27.91
C SER A 4 -40.72 -41.56 -27.29
N LYS A 5 -40.00 -42.67 -27.10
CA LYS A 5 -38.66 -42.71 -26.49
C LYS A 5 -37.69 -41.67 -27.11
N SER A 6 -37.90 -41.29 -28.37
CA SER A 6 -37.14 -40.25 -29.07
C SER A 6 -37.27 -38.87 -28.42
N HIS A 7 -38.48 -38.38 -28.10
CA HIS A 7 -38.68 -37.06 -27.48
C HIS A 7 -38.15 -37.00 -26.04
N LEU A 8 -38.22 -38.13 -25.34
CA LEU A 8 -37.67 -38.29 -23.98
C LEU A 8 -36.14 -38.22 -23.97
N LEU A 9 -35.50 -38.85 -24.96
CA LEU A 9 -34.05 -38.76 -25.14
C LEU A 9 -33.63 -37.34 -25.52
N THR A 10 -34.32 -36.67 -26.45
CA THR A 10 -33.99 -35.30 -26.86
C THR A 10 -34.15 -34.30 -25.70
N GLY A 11 -35.20 -34.41 -24.89
CA GLY A 11 -35.38 -33.57 -23.70
C GLY A 11 -34.28 -33.76 -22.66
N LEU A 12 -33.84 -35.01 -22.46
CA LEU A 12 -32.76 -35.34 -21.52
C LEU A 12 -31.40 -34.74 -21.94
N HIS A 13 -31.13 -34.65 -23.25
CA HIS A 13 -29.91 -34.03 -23.78
C HIS A 13 -29.80 -32.53 -23.44
N TYR A 14 -30.92 -31.80 -23.33
CA TYR A 14 -30.90 -30.38 -22.94
C TYR A 14 -31.02 -30.20 -21.43
N LEU A 15 -31.72 -31.10 -20.74
CA LEU A 15 -31.95 -31.00 -19.31
C LEU A 15 -30.66 -31.24 -18.50
N ILE A 16 -29.81 -32.18 -18.92
CA ILE A 16 -28.56 -32.48 -18.21
C ILE A 16 -27.61 -31.26 -18.20
N PRO A 17 -27.24 -30.65 -19.34
CA PRO A 17 -26.40 -29.44 -19.34
C PRO A 17 -27.03 -28.27 -18.58
N LEU A 18 -28.36 -28.10 -18.69
CA LEU A 18 -29.08 -27.04 -17.98
C LEU A 18 -28.98 -27.21 -16.47
N VAL A 19 -29.18 -28.43 -15.96
CA VAL A 19 -29.03 -28.72 -14.53
C VAL A 19 -27.60 -28.48 -14.07
N VAL A 20 -26.59 -28.97 -14.81
CA VAL A 20 -25.18 -28.72 -14.49
C VAL A 20 -24.88 -27.22 -14.45
N LEU A 21 -25.33 -26.46 -15.44
CA LEU A 21 -25.16 -25.01 -15.50
C LEU A 21 -25.80 -24.32 -14.29
N LEU A 22 -27.05 -24.66 -13.97
CA LEU A 22 -27.76 -24.10 -12.81
C LEU A 22 -27.08 -24.46 -11.49
N THR A 23 -26.56 -25.67 -11.35
CA THR A 23 -25.76 -26.08 -10.18
C THR A 23 -24.47 -25.26 -10.09
N CYS A 24 -23.73 -25.09 -11.18
CA CYS A 24 -22.52 -24.26 -11.18
C CYS A 24 -22.83 -22.79 -10.82
N ILE A 25 -23.91 -22.22 -11.36
CA ILE A 25 -24.37 -20.86 -11.02
C ILE A 25 -24.74 -20.78 -9.55
N PHE A 26 -25.47 -21.77 -9.03
CA PHE A 26 -25.88 -21.80 -7.62
C PHE A 26 -24.68 -21.92 -6.68
N LEU A 27 -23.73 -22.81 -6.98
CA LEU A 27 -22.49 -22.95 -6.21
C LEU A 27 -21.65 -21.67 -6.24
N ARG A 28 -21.66 -20.95 -7.36
CA ARG A 28 -21.02 -19.63 -7.48
C ARG A 28 -21.76 -18.57 -6.67
N TRP A 29 -23.09 -18.58 -6.65
CA TRP A 29 -23.88 -17.63 -5.86
C TRP A 29 -23.58 -17.79 -4.37
N GLN A 30 -23.43 -19.03 -3.90
CA GLN A 30 -23.19 -19.33 -2.49
C GLN A 30 -21.73 -19.10 -2.04
N ASP A 31 -20.85 -18.59 -2.90
CA ASP A 31 -19.43 -18.35 -2.60
C ASP A 31 -18.76 -19.56 -1.91
N VAL A 32 -18.95 -20.76 -2.47
CA VAL A 32 -18.45 -22.00 -1.87
C VAL A 32 -16.91 -21.99 -1.86
N PRO A 33 -16.24 -22.06 -0.69
CA PRO A 33 -14.79 -21.85 -0.59
C PRO A 33 -13.92 -22.73 -1.49
N PHE A 34 -14.35 -23.98 -1.72
CA PHE A 34 -13.63 -24.92 -2.59
C PHE A 34 -13.59 -24.47 -4.06
N VAL A 35 -14.68 -23.90 -4.56
CA VAL A 35 -14.77 -23.42 -5.95
C VAL A 35 -13.85 -22.21 -6.14
N ASP A 36 -13.79 -21.32 -5.16
CA ASP A 36 -12.90 -20.16 -5.19
C ASP A 36 -11.43 -20.57 -5.13
N GLN A 37 -11.05 -21.51 -4.26
CA GLN A 37 -9.68 -22.04 -4.20
C GLN A 37 -9.27 -22.68 -5.52
N LEU A 38 -10.15 -23.47 -6.15
CA LEU A 38 -9.89 -24.07 -7.45
C LEU A 38 -9.67 -22.99 -8.52
N ARG A 39 -10.51 -21.96 -8.54
CA ARG A 39 -10.38 -20.82 -9.45
C ARG A 39 -9.05 -20.08 -9.26
N LEU A 40 -8.67 -19.78 -8.02
CA LEU A 40 -7.41 -19.12 -7.71
C LEU A 40 -6.21 -19.98 -8.14
N SER A 41 -6.26 -21.29 -7.90
CA SER A 41 -5.22 -22.23 -8.33
C SER A 41 -5.08 -22.30 -9.86
N VAL A 42 -6.20 -22.35 -10.59
CA VAL A 42 -6.21 -22.29 -12.06
C VAL A 42 -5.62 -20.97 -12.55
N PHE A 43 -6.00 -19.86 -11.92
CA PHE A 43 -5.47 -18.54 -12.25
C PHE A 43 -3.95 -18.46 -12.03
N ASP A 44 -3.46 -18.90 -10.87
CA ASP A 44 -2.02 -18.94 -10.56
C ASP A 44 -1.25 -19.83 -11.54
N THR A 45 -1.82 -20.98 -11.90
CA THR A 45 -1.22 -21.89 -12.89
C THR A 45 -1.12 -21.21 -14.25
N TYR A 46 -2.16 -20.49 -14.68
CA TYR A 46 -2.14 -19.72 -15.91
C TYR A 46 -1.06 -18.62 -15.89
N GLN A 47 -0.93 -17.89 -14.78
CA GLN A 47 0.11 -16.87 -14.62
C GLN A 47 1.54 -17.45 -14.65
N ARG A 48 1.74 -18.70 -14.20
CA ARG A 48 3.04 -19.39 -14.28
C ARG A 48 3.35 -19.91 -15.68
N ILE A 49 2.35 -20.42 -16.40
CA ILE A 49 2.53 -20.99 -17.74
C ILE A 49 2.70 -19.88 -18.78
N SER A 50 1.97 -18.78 -18.62
CA SER A 50 2.00 -17.63 -19.51
C SER A 50 2.30 -16.37 -18.70
N PRO A 51 3.51 -16.24 -18.14
CA PRO A 51 3.88 -15.05 -17.38
C PRO A 51 3.81 -13.83 -18.29
N ARG A 52 3.39 -12.70 -17.72
CA ARG A 52 3.38 -11.44 -18.44
C ARG A 52 4.81 -11.08 -18.85
N THR A 53 5.00 -10.79 -20.13
CA THR A 53 6.30 -10.28 -20.62
C THR A 53 6.63 -8.98 -19.90
N TYR A 54 7.84 -8.89 -19.36
CA TYR A 54 8.31 -7.66 -18.76
C TYR A 54 8.49 -6.59 -19.84
N GLU A 55 7.79 -5.47 -19.67
CA GLU A 55 7.98 -4.27 -20.48
C GLU A 55 8.65 -3.22 -19.61
N ASP A 56 9.77 -2.67 -20.08
CA ASP A 56 10.46 -1.60 -19.36
C ASP A 56 9.68 -0.29 -19.50
N VAL A 57 8.78 -0.07 -18.54
CA VAL A 57 7.97 1.15 -18.44
C VAL A 57 8.65 2.25 -17.60
N GLY A 58 9.94 2.10 -17.29
CA GLY A 58 10.69 3.09 -16.50
C GLY A 58 10.33 3.15 -15.02
N VAL A 59 9.55 2.19 -14.52
CA VAL A 59 9.21 2.06 -13.10
C VAL A 59 10.15 1.04 -12.45
N ARG A 60 10.66 1.37 -11.27
CA ARG A 60 11.50 0.50 -10.43
C ARG A 60 10.93 0.48 -9.02
N ILE A 61 10.78 -0.72 -8.47
CA ILE A 61 10.33 -0.92 -7.08
C ILE A 61 11.58 -1.20 -6.25
N VAL A 62 11.74 -0.47 -5.16
CA VAL A 62 12.82 -0.66 -4.19
C VAL A 62 12.18 -1.21 -2.94
N ASP A 63 12.44 -2.48 -2.66
CA ASP A 63 11.88 -3.17 -1.49
C ASP A 63 12.87 -3.14 -0.31
N ILE A 64 12.32 -3.25 0.90
CA ILE A 64 13.09 -3.43 2.13
C ILE A 64 12.99 -4.91 2.50
N ASP A 65 13.89 -5.70 1.89
CA ASP A 65 13.92 -7.15 2.07
C ASP A 65 14.74 -7.58 3.29
N GLU A 66 14.65 -8.87 3.64
CA GLU A 66 15.37 -9.45 4.77
C GLU A 66 16.88 -9.23 4.66
N ARG A 67 17.44 -9.37 3.44
CA ARG A 67 18.86 -9.11 3.18
C ARG A 67 19.24 -7.67 3.50
N SER A 68 18.42 -6.70 3.11
CA SER A 68 18.65 -5.29 3.43
C SER A 68 18.58 -5.04 4.93
N LEU A 69 17.71 -5.74 5.65
CA LEU A 69 17.63 -5.65 7.12
C LEU A 69 18.82 -6.32 7.81
N GLU A 70 19.34 -7.42 7.28
CA GLU A 70 20.58 -8.05 7.76
C GLU A 70 21.78 -7.11 7.57
N GLU A 71 21.88 -6.46 6.40
CA GLU A 71 23.01 -5.58 6.06
C GLU A 71 22.94 -4.21 6.75
N LEU A 72 21.75 -3.63 6.90
CA LEU A 72 21.55 -2.25 7.37
C LEU A 72 20.96 -2.17 8.77
N GLY A 73 20.48 -3.28 9.32
CA GLY A 73 19.82 -3.34 10.61
C GLY A 73 18.30 -3.20 10.53
N GLN A 74 17.68 -3.34 11.71
CA GLN A 74 16.23 -3.47 11.87
C GLN A 74 15.43 -2.24 11.40
N TRP A 75 14.28 -2.51 10.79
CA TRP A 75 13.25 -1.51 10.50
C TRP A 75 12.48 -1.06 11.78
N PRO A 76 11.99 0.18 11.87
CA PRO A 76 12.20 1.30 10.96
C PRO A 76 13.57 1.93 11.06
N TRP A 77 14.11 2.25 9.88
CA TRP A 77 15.38 2.94 9.75
C TRP A 77 15.27 4.42 10.15
N PRO A 78 16.40 5.04 10.55
CA PRO A 78 16.49 6.48 10.74
C PRO A 78 16.10 7.24 9.48
N ARG A 79 15.45 8.40 9.64
CA ARG A 79 15.05 9.29 8.54
C ARG A 79 16.26 9.83 7.78
N THR A 80 17.41 9.94 8.44
CA THR A 80 18.70 10.25 7.80
C THR A 80 19.13 9.17 6.79
N ARG A 81 18.82 7.89 7.05
CA ARG A 81 19.09 6.81 6.09
C ARG A 81 18.15 6.88 4.89
N LEU A 82 16.86 7.15 5.13
CA LEU A 82 15.90 7.35 4.05
C LEU A 82 16.23 8.57 3.20
N ALA A 83 16.75 9.64 3.81
CA ALA A 83 17.29 10.80 3.08
C ALA A 83 18.47 10.40 2.18
N GLY A 84 19.39 9.56 2.68
CA GLY A 84 20.49 9.02 1.90
C GLY A 84 20.03 8.12 0.74
N LEU A 85 19.00 7.31 0.94
CA LEU A 85 18.37 6.51 -0.11
C LEU A 85 17.76 7.43 -1.18
N LEU A 86 16.99 8.44 -0.78
CA LEU A 86 16.40 9.42 -1.68
C LEU A 86 17.47 10.12 -2.54
N TYR A 87 18.58 10.55 -1.92
CA TYR A 87 19.70 11.15 -2.64
C TYR A 87 20.30 10.21 -3.69
N ARG A 88 20.47 8.93 -3.37
CA ARG A 88 21.00 7.92 -4.30
C ARG A 88 20.06 7.67 -5.48
N LEU A 89 18.75 7.56 -5.23
CA LEU A 89 17.74 7.41 -6.29
C LEU A 89 17.78 8.59 -7.25
N ARG A 90 17.89 9.81 -6.72
CA ARG A 90 17.99 11.02 -7.54
C ARG A 90 19.27 11.10 -8.33
N SER A 91 20.39 10.76 -7.69
CA SER A 91 21.69 10.67 -8.37
C SER A 91 21.69 9.64 -9.50
N ALA A 92 20.84 8.61 -9.41
CA ALA A 92 20.62 7.61 -10.45
C ALA A 92 19.64 8.07 -11.57
N GLY A 93 19.14 9.30 -11.53
CA GLY A 93 18.28 9.88 -12.57
C GLY A 93 16.77 9.64 -12.37
N THR A 94 16.34 9.20 -11.18
CA THR A 94 14.90 9.03 -10.90
C THR A 94 14.16 10.36 -10.97
N GLN A 95 13.05 10.40 -11.73
CA GLN A 95 12.21 11.60 -11.90
C GLN A 95 11.17 11.78 -10.79
N VAL A 96 10.60 10.69 -10.28
CA VAL A 96 9.60 10.72 -9.20
C VAL A 96 9.91 9.61 -8.22
N VAL A 97 9.87 9.91 -6.92
CA VAL A 97 10.04 8.91 -5.86
C VAL A 97 8.75 8.86 -5.06
N GLY A 98 8.10 7.70 -5.05
CA GLY A 98 6.96 7.40 -4.18
C GLY A 98 7.42 6.62 -2.97
N PHE A 99 7.06 7.06 -1.76
CA PHE A 99 7.20 6.29 -0.54
C PHE A 99 5.86 5.62 -0.22
N ASP A 100 5.80 4.29 -0.33
CA ASP A 100 4.69 3.48 0.18
C ASP A 100 4.81 3.25 1.70
N ILE A 101 5.03 4.34 2.43
CA ILE A 101 5.27 4.36 3.87
C ILE A 101 4.62 5.63 4.42
N VAL A 102 3.88 5.49 5.53
CA VAL A 102 3.32 6.63 6.26
C VAL A 102 4.25 6.99 7.42
N PHE A 103 4.80 8.19 7.39
CA PHE A 103 5.63 8.78 8.44
C PHE A 103 4.75 9.49 9.48
N ALA A 104 3.85 8.76 10.13
CA ALA A 104 2.88 9.33 11.07
C ALA A 104 3.50 9.74 12.42
N GLU A 105 4.64 9.13 12.78
CA GLU A 105 5.29 9.31 14.06
C GLU A 105 6.70 9.88 13.89
N PRO A 106 7.18 10.70 14.85
CA PRO A 106 8.54 11.19 14.83
C PRO A 106 9.60 10.10 14.85
N ASP A 107 10.75 10.38 14.26
CA ASP A 107 11.89 9.48 14.27
C ASP A 107 12.42 9.26 15.68
N ARG A 108 12.18 8.07 16.24
CA ARG A 108 12.69 7.66 17.55
C ARG A 108 14.22 7.70 17.66
N THR A 109 14.93 7.70 16.53
CA THR A 109 16.40 7.73 16.48
C THR A 109 16.96 9.16 16.43
N SER A 110 16.11 10.20 16.33
CA SER A 110 16.54 11.60 16.45
C SER A 110 17.26 11.81 17.79
N PRO A 111 18.37 12.55 17.84
CA PRO A 111 19.16 12.74 19.06
C PRO A 111 18.35 13.23 20.26
N ALA A 112 17.53 14.27 20.08
CA ALA A 112 16.69 14.83 21.13
C ALA A 112 15.61 13.84 21.65
N ARG A 113 15.29 12.79 20.89
CA ARG A 113 14.29 11.78 21.26
C ARG A 113 14.92 10.57 21.90
N VAL A 114 15.95 10.00 21.26
CA VAL A 114 16.59 8.76 21.73
C VAL A 114 17.17 8.90 23.14
N VAL A 115 17.69 10.08 23.50
CA VAL A 115 18.29 10.33 24.81
C VAL A 115 17.23 10.37 25.92
N ASN A 116 15.96 10.59 25.60
CA ASN A 116 14.87 10.53 26.60
C ASN A 116 14.56 9.11 27.06
N ASP A 117 14.89 8.10 26.24
CA ASP A 117 14.68 6.68 26.57
C ASP A 117 15.83 6.10 27.41
N TRP A 118 16.91 6.86 27.62
CA TRP A 118 18.09 6.39 28.34
C TRP A 118 17.90 6.48 29.86
N PRO A 119 18.45 5.52 30.64
CA PRO A 119 18.40 5.58 32.09
C PRO A 119 19.14 6.83 32.61
N SER A 120 18.59 7.43 33.67
CA SER A 120 19.20 8.57 34.35
C SER A 120 20.56 8.17 34.92
N GLY A 121 21.62 8.81 34.44
CA GLY A 121 23.00 8.62 34.87
C GLY A 121 23.69 9.97 35.12
N ARG A 122 24.94 9.92 35.59
CA ARG A 122 25.70 11.11 36.02
C ARG A 122 25.83 12.19 34.95
N ASP A 123 25.89 11.81 33.67
CA ASP A 123 26.07 12.74 32.56
C ASP A 123 24.86 12.84 31.62
N THR A 124 23.74 12.18 31.93
CA THR A 124 22.56 12.14 31.05
C THR A 124 22.01 13.54 30.79
N ASP A 125 21.98 14.42 31.79
CA ASP A 125 21.46 15.79 31.63
C ASP A 125 22.33 16.64 30.70
N LYS A 126 23.65 16.46 30.74
CA LYS A 126 24.58 17.13 29.81
C LYS A 126 24.39 16.62 28.38
N ILE A 127 24.19 15.31 28.22
CA ILE A 127 23.96 14.69 26.91
C ILE A 127 22.63 15.16 26.34
N LYS A 128 21.57 15.26 27.15
CA LYS A 128 20.27 15.84 26.74
C LYS A 128 20.45 17.26 26.21
N ALA A 129 21.13 18.12 26.98
CA ALA A 129 21.40 19.50 26.55
C ALA A 129 22.21 19.58 25.24
N LEU A 130 23.12 18.64 24.99
CA LEU A 130 23.84 18.58 23.72
C LEU A 130 22.95 18.04 22.59
N ALA A 131 22.13 17.03 22.87
CA ALA A 131 21.25 16.40 21.90
C ALA A 131 20.16 17.35 21.39
N ASP A 132 19.69 18.28 22.22
CA ASP A 132 18.75 19.34 21.83
C ASP A 132 19.32 20.29 20.77
N ASN A 133 20.66 20.38 20.65
CA ASN A 133 21.34 21.21 19.65
C ASN A 133 21.69 20.43 18.36
N LEU A 134 21.47 19.12 18.33
CA LEU A 134 21.75 18.31 17.15
C LEU A 134 20.56 18.36 16.16
N PRO A 135 20.82 18.20 14.85
CA PRO A 135 19.77 18.20 13.86
C PRO A 135 18.73 17.10 14.10
N ASP A 136 17.45 17.47 14.02
CA ASP A 136 16.35 16.50 14.03
C ASP A 136 16.28 15.75 12.70
N HIS A 137 16.12 14.43 12.77
CA HIS A 137 16.14 13.58 11.59
C HIS A 137 14.91 13.79 10.69
N ASP A 138 13.73 14.06 11.25
CA ASP A 138 12.53 14.33 10.45
C ASP A 138 12.67 15.67 9.71
N ALA A 139 13.20 16.70 10.39
CA ALA A 139 13.49 18.00 9.78
C ALA A 139 14.54 17.90 8.66
N LEU A 140 15.61 17.12 8.86
CA LEU A 140 16.59 16.84 7.81
C LEU A 140 15.95 16.13 6.63
N PHE A 141 15.15 15.08 6.88
CA PHE A 141 14.50 14.34 5.80
C PHE A 141 13.52 15.22 5.01
N ALA A 142 12.73 16.05 5.69
CA ALA A 142 11.89 17.06 5.05
C ALA A 142 12.70 18.04 4.17
N GLN A 143 13.88 18.48 4.64
CA GLN A 143 14.78 19.32 3.84
C GLN A 143 15.26 18.60 2.58
N PHE A 144 15.62 17.32 2.68
CA PHE A 144 16.01 16.50 1.53
C PHE A 144 14.86 16.30 0.55
N ILE A 145 13.65 16.01 1.03
CA ILE A 145 12.45 15.90 0.19
C ILE A 145 12.23 17.20 -0.59
N ARG A 146 12.29 18.35 0.09
CA ARG A 146 12.10 19.66 -0.51
C ARG A 146 13.18 20.00 -1.54
N GLY A 147 14.44 19.73 -1.23
CA GLY A 147 15.57 19.98 -2.13
C GLY A 147 15.60 19.05 -3.34
N THR A 148 15.05 17.86 -3.19
CA THR A 148 14.93 16.86 -4.24
C THR A 148 13.81 17.18 -5.23
N GLY A 149 12.67 17.68 -4.73
CA GLY A 149 11.45 17.87 -5.50
C GLY A 149 10.81 16.55 -5.95
N GLN A 150 9.53 16.55 -6.32
CA GLN A 150 8.84 15.41 -6.94
C GLN A 150 8.85 14.11 -6.11
N VAL A 151 8.66 14.24 -4.80
CA VAL A 151 8.48 13.11 -3.89
C VAL A 151 7.01 13.02 -3.52
N VAL A 152 6.45 11.80 -3.57
CA VAL A 152 5.07 11.50 -3.21
C VAL A 152 5.08 10.62 -1.96
N THR A 153 4.25 10.95 -0.98
CA THR A 153 4.13 10.20 0.28
C THR A 153 2.78 9.50 0.37
N ALA A 154 2.75 8.33 1.00
CA ALA A 154 1.53 7.58 1.19
C ALA A 154 0.66 8.18 2.30
N ILE A 155 -0.65 7.89 2.21
CA ILE A 155 -1.63 8.07 3.28
C ILE A 155 -2.28 6.71 3.54
N GLN A 156 -2.66 6.45 4.79
CA GLN A 156 -3.36 5.21 5.14
C GLN A 156 -4.77 5.51 5.59
N LEU A 157 -5.76 5.08 4.82
CA LEU A 157 -7.16 5.22 5.19
C LEU A 157 -7.49 4.39 6.43
N THR A 158 -8.33 4.93 7.32
CA THR A 158 -8.70 4.31 8.61
C THR A 158 -10.18 4.47 8.93
N THR A 159 -10.68 3.56 9.76
CA THR A 159 -12.05 3.58 10.29
C THR A 159 -12.23 4.58 11.43
N LYS A 160 -11.14 5.08 12.03
CA LYS A 160 -11.19 6.12 13.05
C LYS A 160 -11.41 7.48 12.41
N LYS A 161 -12.35 8.25 12.95
CA LYS A 161 -12.55 9.65 12.56
C LYS A 161 -11.33 10.45 13.03
N ILE A 162 -10.70 11.19 12.12
CA ILE A 162 -9.54 12.03 12.41
C ILE A 162 -9.97 13.50 12.28
N ASP A 163 -9.37 14.35 13.11
CA ASP A 163 -9.70 15.78 13.17
C ASP A 163 -9.20 16.56 11.95
N GLU A 164 -8.12 16.10 11.31
CA GLU A 164 -7.55 16.69 10.10
C GLU A 164 -7.49 15.70 8.93
N LEU A 165 -7.95 16.16 7.77
CA LEU A 165 -7.82 15.44 6.51
C LEU A 165 -6.42 15.68 5.91
N PRO A 166 -5.85 14.69 5.21
CA PRO A 166 -4.60 14.86 4.50
C PRO A 166 -4.72 15.93 3.41
N ARG A 167 -3.60 16.56 3.09
CA ARG A 167 -3.54 17.65 2.10
C ARG A 167 -3.98 17.13 0.73
N GLN A 168 -5.04 17.73 0.20
CA GLN A 168 -5.50 17.43 -1.16
C GLN A 168 -4.70 18.24 -2.18
N ILE A 169 -3.87 17.56 -2.96
CA ILE A 169 -3.01 18.19 -3.98
C ILE A 169 -3.66 18.13 -5.38
N GLY A 170 -4.62 17.24 -5.59
CA GLY A 170 -5.29 17.05 -6.87
C GLY A 170 -6.80 16.86 -6.75
N ASN A 171 -7.51 17.11 -7.84
CA ASN A 171 -8.93 16.82 -7.96
C ASN A 171 -9.13 15.39 -8.48
N PHE A 172 -10.15 14.72 -7.97
CA PHE A 172 -10.56 13.40 -8.46
C PHE A 172 -11.76 13.59 -9.41
N SER A 173 -11.73 12.88 -10.53
CA SER A 173 -12.91 12.73 -11.38
C SER A 173 -13.50 11.35 -11.11
N VAL A 174 -14.79 11.30 -10.80
CA VAL A 174 -15.54 10.07 -10.61
C VAL A 174 -16.46 9.89 -11.81
N ALA A 175 -16.31 8.77 -12.52
CA ALA A 175 -17.24 8.33 -13.55
C ALA A 175 -17.96 7.07 -13.07
N GLY A 176 -19.29 7.06 -13.15
CA GLY A 176 -20.12 5.96 -12.67
C GLY A 176 -21.49 5.91 -13.34
N GLU A 177 -22.27 4.87 -13.02
CA GLU A 177 -23.65 4.74 -13.46
C GLU A 177 -24.52 5.87 -12.86
N ALA A 178 -25.41 6.46 -13.66
CA ALA A 178 -26.28 7.54 -13.20
C ALA A 178 -27.11 7.10 -11.98
N GLY A 179 -27.02 7.86 -10.89
CA GLY A 179 -27.73 7.57 -9.64
C GLY A 179 -27.01 6.64 -8.67
N ARG A 180 -25.81 6.15 -9.02
CA ARG A 180 -24.94 5.42 -8.09
C ARG A 180 -23.72 6.24 -7.69
N THR A 181 -23.29 6.06 -6.45
CA THR A 181 -22.13 6.72 -5.85
C THR A 181 -21.01 5.71 -5.61
N LEU A 182 -19.75 6.17 -5.54
CA LEU A 182 -18.61 5.28 -5.29
C LEU A 182 -18.76 4.49 -3.98
N SER A 183 -19.39 5.12 -2.98
CA SER A 183 -19.72 4.54 -1.67
C SER A 183 -20.66 3.34 -1.73
N ASP A 184 -21.35 3.12 -2.85
CA ASP A 184 -22.21 1.94 -3.03
C ASP A 184 -21.39 0.68 -3.35
N PHE A 185 -20.13 0.84 -3.76
CA PHE A 185 -19.26 -0.24 -4.23
C PHE A 185 -18.02 -0.44 -3.37
N ILE A 186 -17.58 0.59 -2.65
CA ILE A 186 -16.33 0.57 -1.88
C ILE A 186 -16.61 1.04 -0.45
N PRO A 187 -16.06 0.37 0.58
CA PRO A 187 -16.16 0.83 1.96
C PRO A 187 -15.67 2.27 2.12
N VAL A 188 -16.48 3.11 2.76
CA VAL A 188 -16.09 4.49 3.09
C VAL A 188 -15.32 4.49 4.41
N LEU A 189 -14.07 4.94 4.36
CA LEU A 189 -13.22 5.08 5.53
C LEU A 189 -13.19 6.56 5.97
N PRO A 190 -13.68 6.89 7.19
CA PRO A 190 -13.89 8.27 7.64
C PRO A 190 -12.62 9.01 8.09
N GLY A 191 -11.43 8.40 8.00
CA GLY A 191 -10.17 9.06 8.33
C GLY A 191 -8.99 8.56 7.51
N ALA A 192 -7.85 9.23 7.65
CA ALA A 192 -6.59 8.84 7.06
C ALA A 192 -5.38 9.21 7.95
N ALA A 193 -4.53 8.24 8.28
CA ALA A 193 -3.24 8.54 8.90
C ALA A 193 -2.38 9.32 7.91
N LYS A 194 -2.01 10.55 8.29
CA LYS A 194 -1.14 11.46 7.55
C LYS A 194 0.30 11.33 8.01
N ASN A 195 1.20 11.90 7.21
CA ASN A 195 2.59 12.08 7.58
C ASN A 195 2.71 13.24 8.59
N LEU A 196 3.85 13.37 9.25
CA LEU A 196 4.18 14.59 10.00
C LEU A 196 4.09 15.81 9.08
N ASP A 197 3.57 16.93 9.59
CA ASP A 197 3.37 18.16 8.82
C ASP A 197 4.64 18.60 8.08
N ALA A 198 5.80 18.51 8.74
CA ALA A 198 7.08 18.87 8.13
C ALA A 198 7.40 18.05 6.86
N ILE A 199 7.03 16.77 6.84
CA ILE A 199 7.23 15.84 5.71
C ILE A 199 6.14 16.07 4.67
N GLU A 200 4.88 16.21 5.07
CA GLU A 200 3.75 16.44 4.18
C GLU A 200 3.87 17.77 3.42
N ASP A 201 4.33 18.82 4.08
CA ASP A 201 4.59 20.14 3.49
C ASP A 201 5.82 20.15 2.56
N ALA A 202 6.79 19.27 2.82
CA ALA A 202 7.95 19.13 1.95
C ALA A 202 7.65 18.31 0.69
N ALA A 203 6.74 17.33 0.81
CA ALA A 203 6.36 16.45 -0.28
C ALA A 203 5.61 17.21 -1.39
N SER A 204 5.73 16.71 -2.62
CA SER A 204 5.01 17.23 -3.79
C SER A 204 3.63 16.60 -3.95
N GLY A 205 3.37 15.48 -3.28
CA GLY A 205 2.23 14.59 -3.48
C GLY A 205 1.96 13.73 -2.26
#